data_AF-A0A3D4I1J8-F1
#
_entry.id   AF-A0A3D4I1J8-F1
#
_cell.length_a   1.000
_cell.length_b   1.000
_cell.length_c   1.000
_cell.angle_alpha   90.00
_cell.angle_beta   90.00
_cell.angle_gamma   90.00
#
_symmetry.space_group_name_H-M   'P 1'
#
loop_
_entity.id
_entity.type
_entity.pdbx_description
1 polymer ?
#
loop_
_entity_poly.entity_id
_entity_poly.type
_entity_poly.pdbx_seq_one_letter_code
_entity_poly.pdbx_strand_id
1 'polypeptide(L)' 'AGKDTFPRIKLGTGNKPSEEWDLADWVLRRFTEDELKLFYEAAGSAAKAVELLVQGRAAEAMNRYNC' A
#
# COMPACT_ATOMS: atom_id res chain seq x y z
N ALA A 1 21.72 3.83 14.90
CA ALA A 1 21.32 4.82 13.89
C ALA A 1 20.28 4.19 12.98
N GLY A 2 18.99 4.48 13.21
CA GLY A 2 17.90 3.97 12.38
C GLY A 2 17.90 4.71 11.06
N LYS A 3 18.58 4.16 10.04
CA LYS A 3 18.51 4.72 8.69
C LYS A 3 17.24 4.20 8.01
N ASP A 4 16.46 5.08 7.40
CA ASP A 4 15.34 4.79 6.48
C ASP A 4 15.80 4.10 5.17
N THR A 5 16.90 3.34 5.19
CA THR A 5 17.48 2.70 4.00
C THR A 5 16.86 1.36 3.67
N PHE A 6 15.84 0.92 4.42
CA PHE A 6 15.15 -0.33 4.14
C PHE A 6 14.01 -0.09 3.13
N PRO A 7 13.83 -1.00 2.16
CA PRO A 7 12.76 -0.89 1.21
C PRO A 7 11.39 -0.97 1.90
N ARG A 8 10.46 -0.14 1.46
CA ARG A 8 9.08 -0.08 1.96
C ARG A 8 8.12 -0.17 0.79
N ILE A 9 7.07 -0.97 0.95
CA ILE A 9 5.94 -1.00 0.02
C ILE A 9 4.84 -0.14 0.65
N LYS A 10 4.44 0.91 -0.06
CA LYS A 10 3.33 1.77 0.34
C LYS A 10 2.06 1.26 -0.31
N LEU A 11 1.04 0.98 0.49
CA LEU A 11 -0.29 0.63 0.02
C LEU A 11 -1.18 1.87 0.11
N GLY A 12 -1.82 2.25 -1.00
CA GLY A 12 -2.79 3.33 -1.01
C GLY A 12 -4.06 2.91 -0.27
N THR A 13 -4.45 3.65 0.76
CA THR A 13 -5.69 3.39 1.53
C THR A 13 -6.87 4.23 1.02
N GLY A 14 -6.77 4.79 -0.20
CA GLY A 14 -7.74 5.74 -0.74
C GLY A 14 -7.49 7.19 -0.30
N ASN A 15 -8.03 8.14 -1.09
CA ASN A 15 -8.02 9.56 -0.72
C ASN A 15 -9.16 9.86 0.24
N LYS A 16 -8.88 10.74 1.20
CA LYS A 16 -9.96 11.29 2.03
C LYS A 16 -11.02 11.96 1.14
N PRO A 17 -12.31 11.75 1.41
CA PRO A 17 -13.38 12.36 0.61
C PRO A 17 -13.48 13.87 0.80
N SER A 18 -12.97 14.44 1.90
CA SER A 18 -12.98 15.89 2.15
C SER A 18 -11.84 16.31 3.09
N GLU A 19 -11.38 17.56 2.95
CA GLU A 19 -10.31 18.15 3.77
C GLU A 19 -10.70 18.35 5.24
N GLU A 20 -12.01 18.45 5.51
CA GLU A 20 -12.59 18.61 6.84
C GLU A 20 -12.65 17.31 7.66
N TRP A 21 -12.31 16.16 7.06
CA TRP A 21 -12.27 14.89 7.77
C TRP A 21 -10.97 14.72 8.57
N ASP A 22 -11.14 14.42 9.86
CA ASP A 22 -10.04 14.07 10.74
C ASP A 22 -9.28 12.83 10.20
N LEU A 23 -7.94 12.92 10.17
CA LEU A 23 -7.11 11.84 9.63
C LEU A 23 -7.22 10.57 10.46
N ALA A 24 -7.33 10.69 11.78
CA ALA A 24 -7.44 9.55 12.67
C ALA A 24 -8.77 8.83 12.45
N ASP A 25 -9.88 9.57 12.33
CA ASP A 25 -11.19 8.98 12.05
C ASP A 25 -11.23 8.29 10.68
N TRP A 26 -10.57 8.87 9.67
CA TRP A 26 -10.45 8.25 8.35
C TRP A 26 -9.70 6.92 8.38
N VAL A 27 -8.54 6.85 9.05
CA VAL A 27 -7.73 5.61 9.09
C VAL A 27 -8.29 4.55 10.05
N LEU A 28 -9.13 4.95 11.01
CA LEU A 28 -9.81 4.04 11.95
C LEU A 28 -11.18 3.57 11.46
N ARG A 29 -11.70 4.18 10.38
CA ARG A 29 -12.98 3.80 9.79
C ARG A 29 -12.91 2.37 9.24
N ARG A 30 -14.02 1.64 9.36
CA ARG A 30 -14.19 0.36 8.64
C ARG A 30 -14.31 0.62 7.14
N PHE A 31 -13.51 -0.11 6.38
CA PHE A 31 -13.68 -0.20 4.93
C PHE A 31 -15.05 -0.76 4.57
N THR A 32 -15.63 -0.24 3.49
CA THR A 32 -16.78 -0.83 2.80
C THR A 32 -16.36 -2.12 2.08
N GLU A 33 -17.32 -2.96 1.67
CA GLU A 33 -17.00 -4.21 0.97
C GLU A 33 -16.23 -3.98 -0.34
N ASP A 34 -16.52 -2.90 -1.07
CA ASP A 34 -15.84 -2.60 -2.33
C ASP A 34 -14.43 -2.06 -2.10
N GLU A 35 -14.22 -1.25 -1.06
CA GLU A 35 -12.88 -0.85 -0.63
C GLU A 35 -12.06 -2.04 -0.15
N LEU A 36 -12.67 -3.00 0.56
CA LEU A 36 -12.01 -4.23 0.97
C LEU A 36 -11.55 -5.06 -0.24
N LYS A 37 -12.38 -5.20 -1.28
CA LYS A 37 -11.98 -5.92 -2.50
C LYS A 37 -10.76 -5.29 -3.16
N LEU A 38 -10.78 -3.97 -3.33
CA LEU A 38 -9.64 -3.19 -3.86
C LEU A 38 -8.40 -3.34 -2.97
N PHE A 39 -8.59 -3.30 -1.64
CA PHE A 39 -7.50 -3.47 -0.68
C PHE A 39 -6.89 -4.87 -0.75
N TYR A 40 -7.70 -5.92 -0.89
CA TYR A 40 -7.21 -7.29 -1.06
C TYR A 40 -6.44 -7.46 -2.38
N GLU A 41 -6.88 -6.84 -3.47
CA GLU A 41 -6.15 -6.84 -4.74
C GLU A 41 -4.81 -6.12 -4.63
N ALA A 42 -4.79 -4.95 -3.98
CA ALA A 42 -3.57 -4.21 -3.68
C ALA A 42 -2.63 -4.99 -2.75
N ALA A 43 -3.16 -5.66 -1.73
CA ALA A 43 -2.42 -6.51 -0.81
C ALA A 43 -1.81 -7.72 -1.53
N GLY A 44 -2.54 -8.36 -2.46
CA GLY A 44 -2.01 -9.44 -3.29
C GLY A 44 -0.89 -8.97 -4.22
N SER A 45 -1.00 -7.75 -4.76
CA SER A 45 0.06 -7.11 -5.54
C SER A 45 1.28 -6.79 -4.68
N ALA A 46 1.09 -6.28 -3.47
CA ALA A 46 2.17 -6.06 -2.51
C ALA A 46 2.85 -7.36 -2.09
N ALA A 47 2.12 -8.45 -1.88
CA ALA A 47 2.71 -9.75 -1.55
C ALA A 47 3.66 -10.23 -2.67
N LYS A 48 3.24 -10.11 -3.93
CA LYS A 48 4.09 -10.41 -5.09
C LYS A 48 5.29 -9.47 -5.19
N ALA A 49 5.11 -8.19 -4.88
CA ALA A 49 6.20 -7.22 -4.81
C ALA A 49 7.20 -7.58 -3.70
N VAL A 50 6.75 -8.07 -2.54
CA VAL A 50 7.62 -8.58 -1.47
C VAL A 50 8.41 -9.80 -1.94
N GLU A 51 7.77 -10.77 -2.59
CA GLU A 51 8.49 -11.94 -3.14
C GLU A 51 9.62 -11.52 -4.09
N LEU A 52 9.32 -10.62 -5.04
CA LEU A 52 10.31 -10.09 -5.96
C LEU A 52 11.41 -9.31 -5.24
N LEU A 53 11.06 -8.56 -4.20
CA LEU A 53 12.01 -7.79 -3.41
C LEU A 53 12.98 -8.69 -2.64
N VAL A 54 12.48 -9.77 -2.02
CA VAL A 54 13.30 -10.78 -1.32
C VAL A 54 14.18 -11.55 -2.31
N GLN A 55 13.72 -11.75 -3.54
CA GLN A 55 14.51 -12.31 -4.64
C GLN A 55 15.55 -11.34 -5.24
N GLY A 56 15.67 -10.11 -4.73
CA GLY A 56 16.59 -9.10 -5.25
C GLY A 56 16.13 -8.41 -6.54
N ARG A 57 14.90 -8.68 -7.00
CA ARG A 57 14.26 -8.12 -8.21
C ARG A 57 13.40 -6.89 -7.89
N ALA A 58 13.86 -6.03 -6.98
CA ALA A 58 13.12 -4.86 -6.51
C ALA A 58 12.79 -3.85 -7.64
N ALA A 59 13.65 -3.73 -8.65
CA ALA A 59 13.41 -2.86 -9.82
C ALA A 59 12.21 -3.33 -10.65
N GLU A 60 12.01 -4.65 -10.77
CA GLU A 60 10.90 -5.23 -11.52
C GLU A 60 9.58 -5.14 -10.74
N ALA A 61 9.65 -5.28 -9.41
CA ALA A 61 8.52 -5.00 -8.54
C ALA A 61 8.07 -3.53 -8.65
N MET A 62 9.01 -2.58 -8.61
CA MET A 62 8.68 -1.16 -8.81
C MET A 62 8.03 -0.91 -10.17
N ASN A 63 8.61 -1.43 -11.25
CA ASN A 63 8.11 -1.15 -12.60
C ASN A 63 6.75 -1.81 -12.90
N ARG A 64 6.43 -2.92 -12.21
CA ARG A 64 5.18 -3.66 -12.42
C ARG A 64 4.03 -3.19 -11.53
N TYR A 65 4.33 -2.55 -10.40
CA TYR A 65 3.33 -2.17 -9.39
C TYR A 65 3.26 -0.67 -9.10
N ASN A 66 4.21 0.17 -9.55
CA ASN A 66 3.96 1.60 -9.71
C ASN A 66 3.30 1.84 -11.07
N CYS A 67 1.98 1.99 -11.07
CA CYS A 67 1.26 2.71 -12.11
C CYS A 67 0.59 3.92 -11.46
#